data_AF-A0A350M8B1-F1
#
_entry.id   AF-A0A350M8B1-F1
#
_cell.length_a   1.000
_cell.length_b   1.000
_cell.length_c   1.000
_cell.angle_alpha   90.00
_cell.angle_beta   90.00
_cell.angle_gamma   90.00
#
_symmetry.space_group_name_H-M   'P 1'
#
loop_
_entity.id
_entity.type
_entity.pdbx_description
1 polymer ?
#
loop_
_entity_poly.entity_id
_entity_poly.type
_entity_poly.pdbx_seq_one_letter_code
_entity_poly.pdbx_strand_id
1 'polypeptide(L)'
;MRNFTMFKITLTIALLSLFTLSESQTNIAPNAIAAHSGGGATIYGPQNYNDLINIGGSTTPWGWVSSNGWIEYTWPSPITTNEVVLYPADRPLTSGTLEYWNGSGYTFIMNTGSGVNTVPLSLTFPPVTTTKIRINNVAGSNPNHTEILVYQAILAANNATVLSVDSPAAFCEGTRNIMATIANHGTNIITSVLVNWTLNGTPQIPVAYTDTLDTLQGSGPNSALVFLGSNLFGSGVTDEIVVWTSLPNGVADGYPGDDTVTALVQPSLSGNFTIDPLGSGGFNYLTISDAIDDLNSFGVCGPVHFDVAAGTYSEQMTLGEINGASASNTITFAADSAGVIVEYGPSSTADNWVLNLNKTQWVTIDGFTFQHSSGGSSSYRALCLMDGGS
;
A
#
# COMPACT_ATOMS: atom_id res chain seq x y z
N MET A 1 17.58 -29.77 37.74
CA MET A 1 16.88 -28.48 37.89
C MET A 1 17.73 -27.40 37.21
N ARG A 2 17.45 -27.14 35.94
CA ARG A 2 18.13 -26.12 35.13
C ARG A 2 17.03 -25.36 34.40
N ASN A 3 16.89 -24.08 34.74
CA ASN A 3 15.82 -23.19 34.28
C ASN A 3 15.92 -22.97 32.77
N PHE A 4 14.84 -23.26 32.05
CA PHE A 4 14.62 -22.79 30.68
C PHE A 4 13.96 -21.41 30.76
N THR A 5 14.70 -20.38 30.41
CA THR A 5 14.17 -19.02 30.20
C THR A 5 13.58 -18.99 28.79
N MET A 6 12.24 -18.92 28.70
CA MET A 6 11.53 -18.64 27.45
C MET A 6 11.88 -17.20 27.00
N PHE A 7 12.61 -17.06 25.90
CA PHE A 7 12.67 -15.80 25.16
C PHE A 7 11.38 -15.66 24.36
N LYS A 8 10.54 -14.68 24.74
CA LYS A 8 9.44 -14.22 23.89
C LYS A 8 10.06 -13.50 22.68
N ILE A 9 10.05 -14.14 21.53
CA ILE A 9 10.36 -13.52 20.25
C ILE A 9 9.10 -12.79 19.80
N THR A 10 9.10 -11.47 19.90
CA THR A 10 8.07 -10.63 19.29
C THR A 10 8.34 -10.58 17.79
N LEU A 11 7.53 -11.32 17.02
CA LEU A 11 7.54 -11.30 15.57
C LEU A 11 6.91 -9.97 15.11
N THR A 12 7.73 -8.99 14.75
CA THR A 12 7.25 -7.76 14.11
C THR A 12 7.26 -8.00 12.60
N ILE A 13 6.13 -8.41 12.03
CA ILE A 13 5.93 -8.48 10.59
C ILE A 13 5.90 -7.03 10.08
N ALA A 14 6.95 -6.60 9.38
CA ALA A 14 6.91 -5.38 8.59
C ALA A 14 6.06 -5.68 7.34
N LEU A 15 4.76 -5.39 7.44
CA LEU A 15 3.86 -5.39 6.30
C LEU A 15 4.38 -4.31 5.34
N LEU A 16 5.00 -4.72 4.23
CA LEU A 16 5.31 -3.83 3.13
C LEU A 16 3.96 -3.40 2.56
N SER A 17 3.50 -2.21 2.93
CA SER A 17 2.27 -1.61 2.43
C SER A 17 2.46 -1.28 0.95
N LEU A 18 2.27 -2.27 0.10
CA LEU A 18 1.81 -2.03 -1.26
C LEU A 18 0.50 -1.28 -1.14
N PHE A 19 0.48 -0.06 -1.67
CA PHE A 19 -0.70 0.78 -1.73
C PHE A 19 -1.87 -0.04 -2.26
N THR A 20 -2.82 -0.39 -1.39
CA THR A 20 -4.16 -0.72 -1.83
C THR A 20 -4.66 0.48 -2.62
N LEU A 21 -5.23 0.24 -3.80
CA LEU A 21 -6.10 1.21 -4.45
C LEU A 21 -7.19 1.57 -3.45
N SER A 22 -6.96 2.64 -2.66
CA SER A 22 -8.00 3.37 -1.98
C SER A 22 -8.78 4.05 -3.10
N GLU A 23 -9.81 3.40 -3.63
CA GLU A 23 -10.79 4.14 -4.42
C GLU A 23 -11.46 5.16 -3.50
N SER A 24 -11.16 6.42 -3.80
CA SER A 24 -11.08 7.48 -2.82
C SER A 24 -12.46 7.96 -2.39
N GLN A 25 -12.63 8.20 -1.08
CA GLN A 25 -13.68 9.09 -0.59
C GLN A 25 -13.71 10.36 -1.47
N THR A 26 -14.91 10.87 -1.78
CA THR A 26 -15.04 12.04 -2.66
C THR A 26 -14.53 13.29 -1.95
N ASN A 27 -13.52 13.96 -2.51
CA ASN A 27 -13.10 15.27 -2.02
C ASN A 27 -14.18 16.31 -2.33
N ILE A 28 -14.78 16.86 -1.28
CA ILE A 28 -15.85 17.86 -1.33
C ILE A 28 -15.35 19.27 -0.99
N ALA A 29 -14.06 19.46 -0.67
CA ALA A 29 -13.47 20.78 -0.46
C ALA A 29 -13.70 21.76 -1.64
N PRO A 30 -13.62 21.37 -2.92
CA PRO A 30 -13.83 22.29 -4.05
C PRO A 30 -15.24 22.88 -4.11
N ASN A 31 -16.22 22.25 -3.45
CA ASN A 31 -17.59 22.74 -3.37
C ASN A 31 -17.81 23.75 -2.24
N ALA A 32 -16.78 24.03 -1.44
CA ALA A 32 -16.81 24.99 -0.36
C ALA A 32 -16.28 26.36 -0.80
N ILE A 33 -16.75 27.42 -0.14
CA ILE A 33 -16.08 28.72 -0.14
C ILE A 33 -15.03 28.69 0.96
N ALA A 34 -13.77 28.88 0.57
CA ALA A 34 -12.66 29.01 1.50
C ALA A 34 -12.52 30.44 2.03
N ALA A 35 -12.28 30.57 3.33
CA ALA A 35 -12.01 31.82 4.02
C ALA A 35 -10.93 31.62 5.08
N HIS A 36 -10.32 32.72 5.53
CA HIS A 36 -9.38 32.72 6.65
C HIS A 36 -9.43 34.06 7.40
N SER A 37 -8.98 34.06 8.65
CA SER A 37 -9.10 35.22 9.56
C SER A 37 -8.19 36.41 9.25
N GLY A 38 -7.19 36.20 8.39
CA GLY A 38 -6.13 37.15 8.08
C GLY A 38 -4.91 36.43 7.53
N GLY A 39 -4.00 37.17 6.92
CA GLY A 39 -2.84 36.62 6.24
C GLY A 39 -2.87 36.92 4.75
N GLY A 40 -2.78 35.89 3.92
CA GLY A 40 -2.66 36.05 2.48
C GLY A 40 -3.85 36.72 1.82
N ALA A 41 -3.59 37.42 0.73
CA ALA A 41 -4.60 38.10 -0.07
C ALA A 41 -4.25 37.97 -1.54
N THR A 42 -5.20 38.35 -2.40
CA THR A 42 -5.08 38.29 -3.86
C THR A 42 -4.57 36.92 -4.30
N ILE A 43 -3.38 36.83 -4.90
CA ILE A 43 -2.83 35.58 -5.41
C ILE A 43 -2.45 34.60 -4.30
N TYR A 44 -2.30 35.00 -3.04
CA TYR A 44 -2.02 34.12 -1.89
C TYR A 44 -3.22 33.95 -0.95
N GLY A 45 -4.42 34.22 -1.47
CA GLY A 45 -5.67 34.20 -0.70
C GLY A 45 -6.18 32.78 -0.39
N PRO A 46 -7.34 32.70 0.28
CA PRO A 46 -7.89 31.43 0.73
C PRO A 46 -8.39 30.54 -0.40
N GLN A 47 -8.62 31.09 -1.60
CA GLN A 47 -9.05 30.30 -2.76
C GLN A 47 -8.05 29.23 -3.18
N ASN A 48 -6.77 29.37 -2.81
CA ASN A 48 -5.73 28.40 -3.14
C ASN A 48 -5.75 27.17 -2.23
N TYR A 49 -6.61 27.14 -1.19
CA TYR A 49 -6.67 25.97 -0.32
C TYR A 49 -7.46 24.82 -0.94
N ASN A 50 -8.38 25.08 -1.86
CA ASN A 50 -9.31 24.08 -2.42
C ASN A 50 -9.44 24.16 -3.96
N ASP A 51 -8.39 24.62 -4.66
CA ASP A 51 -8.44 24.81 -6.12
C ASP A 51 -8.04 23.57 -6.92
N LEU A 52 -7.50 22.53 -6.27
CA LEU A 52 -7.00 21.29 -6.87
C LEU A 52 -5.79 21.47 -7.80
N ILE A 53 -5.11 22.61 -7.77
CA ILE A 53 -4.02 22.92 -8.71
C ILE A 53 -2.66 22.48 -8.15
N ASN A 54 -2.49 22.46 -6.82
CA ASN A 54 -1.17 22.30 -6.20
C ASN A 54 -1.16 21.27 -5.06
N ILE A 55 -1.86 20.15 -5.25
CA ILE A 55 -1.95 19.08 -4.26
C ILE A 55 -0.55 18.50 -3.99
N GLY A 56 0.00 18.78 -2.81
CA GLY A 56 1.34 18.34 -2.40
C GLY A 56 2.50 18.88 -3.23
N GLY A 57 2.28 19.88 -4.08
CA GLY A 57 3.34 20.54 -4.82
C GLY A 57 4.11 21.55 -3.97
N SER A 58 5.22 22.05 -4.50
CA SER A 58 6.06 23.08 -3.84
C SER A 58 5.95 24.44 -4.52
N THR A 59 5.05 24.60 -5.48
CA THR A 59 4.94 25.79 -6.34
C THR A 59 3.99 26.82 -5.73
N THR A 60 4.12 28.06 -6.17
CA THR A 60 3.20 29.15 -5.80
C THR A 60 2.10 29.31 -6.84
N PRO A 61 0.92 29.82 -6.48
CA PRO A 61 0.59 30.33 -5.15
C PRO A 61 0.03 29.29 -4.18
N TRP A 62 0.14 29.60 -2.89
CA TRP A 62 -0.45 28.86 -1.77
C TRP A 62 -1.33 29.80 -0.94
N GLY A 63 -2.25 29.26 -0.16
CA GLY A 63 -2.99 30.04 0.84
C GLY A 63 -2.17 30.13 2.13
N TRP A 64 -2.25 31.25 2.85
CA TRP A 64 -1.65 31.33 4.19
C TRP A 64 -2.46 32.14 5.18
N VAL A 65 -2.33 31.79 6.45
CA VAL A 65 -3.04 32.44 7.57
C VAL A 65 -2.04 32.98 8.59
N SER A 66 -2.36 34.10 9.23
CA SER A 66 -1.57 34.60 10.36
C SER A 66 -1.59 33.63 11.54
N SER A 67 -0.53 33.63 12.36
CA SER A 67 -0.47 32.87 13.61
C SER A 67 -1.68 33.19 14.51
N ASN A 68 -2.23 32.17 15.16
CA ASN A 68 -3.49 32.20 15.93
C ASN A 68 -4.74 32.52 15.08
N GLY A 69 -4.64 32.46 13.76
CA GLY A 69 -5.77 32.63 12.87
C GLY A 69 -6.59 31.36 12.69
N TRP A 70 -7.60 31.46 11.80
CA TRP A 70 -8.42 30.33 11.38
C TRP A 70 -8.48 30.23 9.85
N ILE A 71 -8.65 29.00 9.36
CA ILE A 71 -9.01 28.67 7.97
C ILE A 71 -10.36 27.95 8.01
N GLU A 72 -11.35 28.41 7.25
CA GLU A 72 -12.73 27.93 7.28
C GLU A 72 -13.21 27.59 5.87
N TYR A 73 -13.89 26.46 5.74
CA TYR A 73 -14.67 26.09 4.56
C TYR A 73 -16.16 26.18 4.88
N THR A 74 -16.92 26.82 4.00
CA THR A 74 -18.38 26.92 4.08
C THR A 74 -19.02 26.32 2.83
N TRP A 75 -19.88 25.33 3.02
CA TRP A 75 -20.69 24.74 1.95
C TRP A 75 -22.08 25.40 1.88
N PRO A 76 -22.69 25.50 0.69
CA PRO A 76 -24.03 26.06 0.53
C PRO A 76 -25.15 25.19 1.14
N SER A 77 -24.89 23.89 1.30
CA SER A 77 -25.78 22.90 1.89
C SER A 77 -25.02 22.03 2.89
N PRO A 78 -25.70 21.41 3.87
CA PRO A 78 -25.05 20.48 4.79
C PRO A 78 -24.37 19.33 4.04
N ILE A 79 -23.11 19.09 4.40
CA ILE A 79 -22.31 17.94 3.97
C ILE A 79 -22.10 17.01 5.17
N THR A 80 -21.81 15.74 4.90
CA THR A 80 -21.30 14.82 5.93
C THR A 80 -19.85 14.49 5.61
N THR A 81 -18.94 14.71 6.56
CA THR A 81 -17.48 14.49 6.40
C THR A 81 -16.91 13.81 7.63
N ASN A 82 -15.83 13.05 7.44
CA ASN A 82 -15.11 12.31 8.47
C ASN A 82 -13.58 12.41 8.32
N GLU A 83 -13.08 13.13 7.32
CA GLU A 83 -11.65 13.30 7.11
C GLU A 83 -11.32 14.67 6.50
N VAL A 84 -10.23 15.28 7.01
CA VAL A 84 -9.59 16.47 6.46
C VAL A 84 -8.10 16.18 6.28
N VAL A 85 -7.53 16.50 5.12
CA VAL A 85 -6.09 16.32 4.85
C VAL A 85 -5.45 17.66 4.56
N LEU A 86 -4.40 18.01 5.33
CA LEU A 86 -3.69 19.28 5.19
C LEU A 86 -2.40 19.05 4.40
N TYR A 87 -2.23 19.70 3.25
CA TYR A 87 -0.98 19.70 2.49
C TYR A 87 -0.17 20.96 2.84
N PRO A 88 0.87 20.86 3.68
CA PRO A 88 1.69 22.02 4.04
C PRO A 88 2.53 22.49 2.85
N ALA A 89 2.85 23.80 2.81
CA ALA A 89 3.91 24.30 1.94
C ALA A 89 5.20 24.54 2.75
N ASP A 90 5.98 25.56 2.42
CA ASP A 90 7.29 25.87 3.05
C ASP A 90 7.19 26.43 4.47
N ARG A 91 5.99 26.79 4.95
CA ARG A 91 5.73 27.30 6.30
C ARG A 91 4.65 26.45 6.96
N PRO A 92 4.97 25.21 7.37
CA PRO A 92 4.00 24.30 7.96
C PRO A 92 3.42 24.82 9.28
N LEU A 93 2.20 24.40 9.58
CA LEU A 93 1.60 24.61 10.90
C LEU A 93 2.33 23.78 11.96
N THR A 94 2.31 24.26 13.20
CA THR A 94 2.86 23.53 14.36
C THR A 94 1.80 22.94 15.27
N SER A 95 0.59 23.51 15.25
CA SER A 95 -0.61 22.97 15.90
C SER A 95 -1.85 23.75 15.41
N GLY A 96 -3.02 23.24 15.75
CA GLY A 96 -4.32 23.84 15.46
C GLY A 96 -5.44 23.00 16.04
N THR A 97 -6.66 23.48 15.93
CA THR A 97 -7.87 22.82 16.44
C THR A 97 -8.88 22.69 15.31
N LEU A 98 -9.24 21.45 14.96
CA LEU A 98 -10.29 21.17 13.99
C LEU A 98 -11.66 21.26 14.67
N GLU A 99 -12.56 22.03 14.08
CA GLU A 99 -13.90 22.31 14.60
C GLU A 99 -14.94 22.28 13.48
N TYR A 100 -16.19 21.89 13.80
CA TYR A 100 -17.33 21.99 12.88
C TYR A 100 -18.41 22.92 13.42
N TRP A 101 -19.23 23.48 12.52
CA TRP A 101 -20.39 24.28 12.90
C TRP A 101 -21.61 23.39 13.16
N ASN A 102 -22.17 23.48 14.37
CA ASN A 102 -23.33 22.67 14.77
C ASN A 102 -24.70 23.35 14.51
N GLY A 103 -24.70 24.52 13.85
CA GLY A 103 -25.90 25.35 13.66
C GLY A 103 -25.95 26.59 14.56
N SER A 104 -25.26 26.57 15.69
CA SER A 104 -25.25 27.67 16.69
C SER A 104 -23.85 28.16 17.05
N GLY A 105 -22.85 27.28 16.94
CA GLY A 105 -21.47 27.57 17.30
C GLY A 105 -20.50 26.52 16.74
N TYR A 106 -19.21 26.83 16.83
CA TYR A 106 -18.15 25.86 16.55
C TYR A 106 -18.03 24.85 17.69
N THR A 107 -17.95 23.58 17.32
CA THR A 107 -17.79 22.43 18.21
C THR A 107 -16.45 21.75 17.91
N PHE A 108 -15.71 21.41 18.95
CA PHE A 108 -14.43 20.72 18.86
C PHE A 108 -14.56 19.34 18.22
N ILE A 109 -13.65 19.00 17.30
CA ILE A 109 -13.45 17.64 16.77
C ILE A 109 -12.19 17.04 17.38
N MET A 110 -11.04 17.65 17.07
CA MET A 110 -9.71 17.16 17.48
C MET A 110 -8.66 18.27 17.37
N ASN A 111 -7.48 18.05 17.95
CA ASN A 111 -6.29 18.88 17.68
C ASN A 111 -5.50 18.30 16.50
N THR A 112 -4.82 19.13 15.73
CA THR A 112 -3.97 18.70 14.61
C THR A 112 -2.62 18.12 15.06
N GLY A 113 -2.47 17.74 16.33
CA GLY A 113 -1.18 17.38 16.94
C GLY A 113 -0.27 18.57 17.25
N SER A 114 0.84 18.30 17.93
CA SER A 114 1.89 19.27 18.27
C SER A 114 3.20 18.91 17.57
N GLY A 115 3.81 19.86 16.86
CA GLY A 115 5.05 19.65 16.11
C GLY A 115 4.95 20.19 14.69
N VAL A 116 6.10 20.36 14.03
CA VAL A 116 6.16 20.90 12.67
C VAL A 116 5.67 19.84 11.67
N ASN A 117 4.54 20.07 11.02
CA ASN A 117 3.97 19.13 10.05
C ASN A 117 4.51 19.38 8.64
N THR A 118 5.63 18.73 8.27
CA THR A 118 6.28 18.93 6.95
C THR A 118 5.76 17.99 5.85
N VAL A 119 4.84 17.10 6.18
CA VAL A 119 4.21 16.14 5.26
C VAL A 119 2.69 16.29 5.34
N PRO A 120 1.93 15.79 4.35
CA PRO A 120 0.47 15.82 4.42
C PRO A 120 -0.04 15.21 5.73
N LEU A 121 -0.92 15.94 6.41
CA LEU A 121 -1.49 15.53 7.68
C LEU A 121 -2.95 15.12 7.49
N SER A 122 -3.24 13.82 7.59
CA SER A 122 -4.61 13.29 7.60
C SER A 122 -5.22 13.34 9.00
N LEU A 123 -6.39 13.95 9.10
CA LEU A 123 -7.18 14.09 10.32
C LEU A 123 -8.51 13.34 10.12
N THR A 124 -8.58 12.11 10.61
CA THR A 124 -9.80 11.28 10.56
C THR A 124 -10.58 11.37 11.87
N PHE A 125 -11.91 11.48 11.79
CA PHE A 125 -12.80 11.66 12.94
C PHE A 125 -14.17 11.03 12.68
N PRO A 126 -15.03 10.83 13.72
CA PRO A 126 -16.39 10.34 13.50
C PRO A 126 -17.19 11.25 12.57
N PRO A 127 -18.01 10.71 11.65
CA PRO A 127 -18.76 11.53 10.69
C PRO A 127 -19.57 12.65 11.33
N VAL A 128 -19.40 13.88 10.84
CA VAL A 128 -20.18 15.05 11.25
C VAL A 128 -20.95 15.60 10.06
N THR A 129 -22.22 15.96 10.28
CA THR A 129 -23.02 16.71 9.30
C THR A 129 -22.96 18.20 9.63
N THR A 130 -22.45 19.01 8.72
CA THR A 130 -22.23 20.45 8.94
C THR A 130 -22.32 21.25 7.65
N THR A 131 -22.48 22.56 7.76
CA THR A 131 -22.24 23.51 6.65
C THR A 131 -20.86 24.15 6.72
N LYS A 132 -20.12 23.98 7.82
CA LYS A 132 -18.79 24.57 7.98
C LYS A 132 -17.83 23.71 8.77
N ILE A 133 -16.59 23.65 8.31
CA ILE A 133 -15.47 23.12 9.07
C ILE A 133 -14.36 24.17 9.10
N ARG A 134 -13.63 24.26 10.21
CA ARG A 134 -12.49 25.16 10.30
C ARG A 134 -11.34 24.55 11.09
N ILE A 135 -10.14 24.98 10.74
CA ILE A 135 -8.95 24.84 11.57
C ILE A 135 -8.77 26.17 12.27
N ASN A 136 -8.97 26.17 13.59
CA ASN A 136 -8.83 27.34 14.45
C ASN A 136 -7.52 27.29 15.24
N ASN A 137 -7.13 28.42 15.85
CA ASN A 137 -5.90 28.53 16.64
C ASN A 137 -4.66 28.03 15.88
N VAL A 138 -4.56 28.33 14.59
CA VAL A 138 -3.48 27.86 13.72
C VAL A 138 -2.15 28.43 14.18
N ALA A 139 -1.29 27.58 14.72
CA ALA A 139 0.02 27.95 15.25
C ALA A 139 1.14 27.68 14.23
N GLY A 140 2.21 28.47 14.32
CA GLY A 140 3.34 28.46 13.40
C GLY A 140 3.60 29.86 12.84
N SER A 141 4.68 30.04 12.07
CA SER A 141 5.06 31.35 11.51
C SER A 141 4.37 31.57 10.16
N ASN A 142 3.19 32.21 10.18
CA ASN A 142 2.33 32.42 9.01
C ASN A 142 2.05 31.12 8.23
N PRO A 143 1.40 30.13 8.85
CA PRO A 143 1.28 28.81 8.25
C PRO A 143 0.59 28.83 6.90
N ASN A 144 1.12 28.05 5.95
CA ASN A 144 0.61 27.95 4.59
C ASN A 144 0.34 26.51 4.17
N HIS A 145 -0.62 26.39 3.26
CA HIS A 145 -1.04 25.13 2.69
C HIS A 145 -1.15 25.29 1.19
N THR A 146 -0.68 24.29 0.46
CA THR A 146 -0.90 24.22 -0.98
C THR A 146 -2.27 23.66 -1.32
N GLU A 147 -2.84 22.87 -0.41
CA GLU A 147 -4.17 22.29 -0.54
C GLU A 147 -4.69 21.83 0.83
N ILE A 148 -5.99 21.86 1.04
CA ILE A 148 -6.69 21.23 2.17
C ILE A 148 -7.87 20.45 1.59
N LEU A 149 -7.78 19.13 1.69
CA LEU A 149 -8.83 18.22 1.22
C LEU A 149 -9.84 17.99 2.33
N VAL A 150 -11.11 17.83 1.98
CA VAL A 150 -12.17 17.43 2.90
C VAL A 150 -12.94 16.31 2.23
N TYR A 151 -12.92 15.14 2.84
CA TYR A 151 -13.51 13.95 2.24
C TYR A 151 -14.92 13.69 2.78
N GLN A 152 -15.83 13.35 1.87
CA GLN A 152 -17.20 13.01 2.21
C GLN A 152 -17.23 11.69 3.00
N ALA A 153 -17.97 11.69 4.10
CA ALA A 153 -18.22 10.47 4.86
C ALA A 153 -19.17 9.56 4.08
N ILE A 154 -18.79 8.29 3.96
CA ILE A 154 -19.64 7.24 3.42
C ILE A 154 -20.52 6.73 4.57
N LEU A 155 -21.82 6.97 4.50
CA LEU A 155 -22.81 6.54 5.51
C LEU A 155 -23.82 5.54 4.94
N ALA A 156 -23.32 4.52 4.24
CA ALA A 156 -24.15 3.42 3.79
C ALA A 156 -24.67 2.63 5.01
N ALA A 157 -25.98 2.34 5.04
CA ALA A 157 -26.58 1.63 6.17
C ALA A 157 -26.11 0.17 6.21
N ASN A 158 -26.22 -0.53 5.08
CA ASN A 158 -25.68 -1.87 4.89
C ASN A 158 -24.54 -1.72 3.88
N ASN A 159 -23.30 -1.78 4.36
CA ASN A 159 -22.09 -1.77 3.54
C ASN A 159 -21.15 -2.86 4.06
N ALA A 160 -21.00 -3.91 3.26
CA ALA A 160 -19.98 -4.91 3.46
C ALA A 160 -18.85 -4.71 2.46
N THR A 161 -17.62 -4.79 2.93
CA THR A 161 -16.41 -4.66 2.12
C THR A 161 -15.60 -5.96 2.12
N VAL A 162 -14.75 -6.15 1.11
CA VAL A 162 -13.63 -7.09 1.17
C VAL A 162 -12.37 -6.31 1.54
N LEU A 163 -11.71 -6.69 2.63
CA LEU A 163 -10.45 -6.07 3.06
C LEU A 163 -9.22 -6.68 2.37
N SER A 164 -9.24 -8.00 2.16
CA SER A 164 -8.08 -8.73 1.64
C SER A 164 -8.45 -10.13 1.14
N VAL A 165 -7.62 -10.66 0.25
CA VAL A 165 -7.49 -12.11 0.03
C VAL A 165 -6.30 -12.57 0.87
N ASP A 166 -6.56 -13.28 1.96
CA ASP A 166 -5.55 -13.63 2.98
C ASP A 166 -4.83 -14.94 2.69
N SER A 167 -5.46 -15.81 1.90
CA SER A 167 -4.90 -17.11 1.57
C SER A 167 -5.18 -17.44 0.10
N PRO A 168 -4.22 -18.03 -0.61
CA PRO A 168 -2.93 -18.48 -0.07
C PRO A 168 -1.86 -17.36 0.02
N ALA A 169 -1.19 -17.26 1.17
CA ALA A 169 -0.07 -16.35 1.40
C ALA A 169 1.23 -17.15 1.59
N ALA A 170 2.27 -16.84 0.81
CA ALA A 170 3.59 -17.52 0.81
C ALA A 170 3.50 -19.05 0.99
N PHE A 171 3.36 -19.76 -0.12
CA PHE A 171 2.93 -21.17 -0.10
C PHE A 171 3.63 -21.99 -1.18
N CYS A 172 3.95 -23.25 -0.90
CA CYS A 172 4.36 -24.18 -1.95
C CYS A 172 3.20 -24.52 -2.89
N GLU A 173 3.53 -25.13 -4.03
CA GLU A 173 2.54 -25.73 -4.92
C GLU A 173 1.65 -26.76 -4.20
N GLY A 174 0.51 -27.05 -4.82
CA GLY A 174 -0.48 -28.00 -4.33
C GLY A 174 -1.79 -27.35 -3.93
N THR A 175 -2.65 -28.16 -3.30
CA THR A 175 -3.97 -27.68 -2.90
C THR A 175 -3.87 -26.72 -1.72
N ARG A 176 -4.44 -25.53 -1.86
CA ARG A 176 -4.55 -24.53 -0.79
C ARG A 176 -5.97 -24.01 -0.69
N ASN A 177 -6.31 -23.59 0.52
CA ASN A 177 -7.56 -22.89 0.79
C ASN A 177 -7.43 -21.44 0.32
N ILE A 178 -8.53 -20.92 -0.21
CA ILE A 178 -8.70 -19.52 -0.55
C ILE A 178 -9.55 -18.92 0.57
N MET A 179 -8.99 -17.92 1.24
CA MET A 179 -9.62 -17.22 2.35
C MET A 179 -9.59 -15.72 2.05
N ALA A 180 -10.67 -15.02 2.41
CA ALA A 180 -10.75 -13.58 2.29
C ALA A 180 -11.34 -12.96 3.56
N THR A 181 -10.85 -11.80 3.94
CA THR A 181 -11.40 -11.04 5.07
C THR A 181 -12.43 -10.07 4.53
N ILE A 182 -13.65 -10.19 5.07
CA ILE A 182 -14.72 -9.22 4.85
C ILE A 182 -14.92 -8.38 6.09
N ALA A 183 -15.47 -7.18 5.94
CA ALA A 183 -15.83 -6.33 7.06
C ALA A 183 -17.13 -5.57 6.83
N ASN A 184 -17.70 -5.09 7.93
CA ASN A 184 -18.82 -4.17 7.93
C ASN A 184 -18.28 -2.73 8.02
N HIS A 185 -18.47 -1.98 6.94
CA HIS A 185 -18.22 -0.54 6.86
C HIS A 185 -19.52 0.28 6.94
N GLY A 186 -20.66 -0.40 7.08
CA GLY A 186 -21.95 0.24 7.24
C GLY A 186 -22.25 0.70 8.66
N THR A 187 -23.38 1.39 8.79
CA THR A 187 -23.89 1.88 10.09
C THR A 187 -24.88 0.92 10.76
N ASN A 188 -25.37 -0.09 10.04
CA ASN A 188 -26.14 -1.20 10.61
C ASN A 188 -25.23 -2.40 10.89
N ILE A 189 -25.58 -3.17 11.91
CA ILE A 189 -25.03 -4.51 12.10
C ILE A 189 -25.42 -5.38 10.90
N ILE A 190 -24.46 -6.11 10.33
CA ILE A 190 -24.70 -7.06 9.24
C ILE A 190 -24.87 -8.45 9.83
N THR A 191 -26.00 -9.10 9.56
CA THR A 191 -26.30 -10.49 9.97
C THR A 191 -26.21 -11.48 8.80
N SER A 192 -26.07 -10.98 7.57
CA SER A 192 -25.89 -11.81 6.39
C SER A 192 -25.24 -11.02 5.26
N VAL A 193 -24.34 -11.63 4.50
CA VAL A 193 -23.77 -11.07 3.27
C VAL A 193 -23.33 -12.21 2.35
N LEU A 194 -23.42 -12.01 1.04
CA LEU A 194 -22.85 -12.93 0.06
C LEU A 194 -21.42 -12.50 -0.26
N VAL A 195 -20.50 -13.45 -0.22
CA VAL A 195 -19.11 -13.28 -0.68
C VAL A 195 -18.98 -14.02 -2.00
N ASN A 196 -18.91 -13.24 -3.06
CA ASN A 196 -18.78 -13.70 -4.43
C ASN A 196 -17.31 -13.71 -4.81
N TRP A 197 -16.93 -14.59 -5.73
CA TRP A 197 -15.55 -14.64 -6.18
C TRP A 197 -15.40 -15.28 -7.55
N THR A 198 -14.31 -14.95 -8.24
CA THR A 198 -13.84 -15.64 -9.44
C THR A 198 -12.43 -16.19 -9.21
N LEU A 199 -12.11 -17.24 -9.96
CA LEU A 199 -10.76 -17.77 -10.10
C LEU A 199 -10.40 -17.73 -11.59
N ASN A 200 -9.37 -16.98 -11.96
CA ASN A 200 -8.95 -16.73 -13.34
C ASN A 200 -10.12 -16.29 -14.23
N GLY A 201 -10.92 -15.34 -13.72
CA GLY A 201 -12.12 -14.83 -14.39
C GLY A 201 -13.31 -15.79 -14.45
N THR A 202 -13.17 -17.04 -13.98
CA THR A 202 -14.27 -18.00 -13.94
C THR A 202 -15.07 -17.83 -12.64
N PRO A 203 -16.38 -17.48 -12.71
CA PRO A 203 -17.21 -17.33 -11.52
C PRO A 203 -17.30 -18.62 -10.72
N GLN A 204 -17.18 -18.49 -9.40
CA GLN A 204 -17.30 -19.59 -8.45
C GLN A 204 -18.63 -19.50 -7.70
N ILE A 205 -18.96 -20.53 -6.93
CA ILE A 205 -20.17 -20.54 -6.10
C ILE A 205 -20.01 -19.48 -4.98
N PRO A 206 -20.92 -18.49 -4.87
CA PRO A 206 -20.88 -17.51 -3.79
C PRO A 206 -21.05 -18.16 -2.42
N VAL A 207 -20.32 -17.67 -1.43
CA VAL A 207 -20.40 -18.12 -0.04
C VAL A 207 -21.33 -17.19 0.74
N ALA A 208 -22.36 -17.75 1.36
CA ALA A 208 -23.22 -17.01 2.27
C ALA A 208 -22.58 -16.94 3.66
N TYR A 209 -22.17 -15.75 4.08
CA TYR A 209 -21.76 -15.48 5.45
C TYR A 209 -22.98 -15.03 6.25
N THR A 210 -23.28 -15.70 7.36
CA THR A 210 -24.52 -15.48 8.16
C THR A 210 -24.27 -15.22 9.64
N ASP A 211 -23.00 -15.12 10.02
CA ASP A 211 -22.63 -14.64 11.35
C ASP A 211 -22.72 -13.12 11.40
N THR A 212 -22.71 -12.57 12.61
CA THR A 212 -22.83 -11.13 12.83
C THR A 212 -21.49 -10.43 12.57
N LEU A 213 -21.51 -9.39 11.74
CA LEU A 213 -20.46 -8.35 11.66
C LEU A 213 -21.01 -7.09 12.31
N ASP A 214 -20.47 -6.72 13.47
CA ASP A 214 -20.85 -5.51 14.17
C ASP A 214 -20.38 -4.27 13.38
N THR A 215 -20.85 -3.09 13.76
CA THR A 215 -20.38 -1.81 13.22
C THR A 215 -18.95 -1.53 13.68
N LEU A 216 -18.22 -0.65 12.98
CA LEU A 216 -16.84 -0.27 13.33
C LEU A 216 -16.66 0.26 14.77
N GLN A 217 -17.70 0.87 15.33
CA GLN A 217 -17.72 1.39 16.72
C GLN A 217 -18.52 0.50 17.68
N GLY A 218 -18.92 -0.68 17.20
CA GLY A 218 -19.62 -1.69 17.99
C GLY A 218 -18.69 -2.38 18.98
N SER A 219 -19.29 -3.18 19.87
CA SER A 219 -18.53 -3.96 20.87
C SER A 219 -18.11 -5.34 20.36
N GLY A 220 -18.72 -5.81 19.27
CA GLY A 220 -18.43 -7.07 18.62
C GLY A 220 -17.42 -6.94 17.48
N PRO A 221 -16.98 -8.07 16.89
CA PRO A 221 -16.13 -8.06 15.72
C PRO A 221 -16.86 -7.45 14.52
N ASN A 222 -16.22 -6.51 13.84
CA ASN A 222 -16.73 -5.90 12.61
C ASN A 222 -16.14 -6.53 11.34
N SER A 223 -15.31 -7.57 11.46
CA SER A 223 -14.70 -8.29 10.35
C SER A 223 -14.65 -9.79 10.60
N ALA A 224 -14.50 -10.55 9.52
CA ALA A 224 -14.39 -12.00 9.59
C ALA A 224 -13.60 -12.57 8.42
N LEU A 225 -12.87 -13.64 8.70
CA LEU A 225 -12.18 -14.45 7.70
C LEU A 225 -13.13 -15.51 7.14
N VAL A 226 -13.34 -15.51 5.83
CA VAL A 226 -14.28 -16.38 5.13
C VAL A 226 -13.53 -17.38 4.26
N PHE A 227 -13.86 -18.66 4.41
CA PHE A 227 -13.40 -19.71 3.50
C PHE A 227 -14.23 -19.68 2.21
N LEU A 228 -13.58 -19.42 1.09
CA LEU A 228 -14.22 -19.32 -0.23
C LEU A 228 -14.24 -20.67 -0.95
N GLY A 229 -13.15 -21.42 -0.82
CA GLY A 229 -12.96 -22.70 -1.49
C GLY A 229 -11.51 -23.14 -1.46
N SER A 230 -11.17 -24.14 -2.26
CA SER A 230 -9.79 -24.60 -2.41
C SER A 230 -9.45 -24.78 -3.88
N ASN A 231 -8.22 -24.47 -4.26
CA ASN A 231 -7.71 -24.69 -5.61
C ASN A 231 -6.39 -25.47 -5.56
N LEU A 232 -6.10 -26.21 -6.64
CA LEU A 232 -4.77 -26.77 -6.89
C LEU A 232 -3.94 -25.71 -7.60
N PHE A 233 -2.96 -25.15 -6.90
CA PHE A 233 -2.05 -24.15 -7.44
C PHE A 233 -0.79 -24.84 -7.99
N GLY A 234 -0.49 -24.59 -9.27
CA GLY A 234 0.67 -25.16 -9.95
C GLY A 234 1.92 -24.28 -9.84
N SER A 235 3.10 -24.88 -9.72
CA SER A 235 4.36 -24.14 -9.74
C SER A 235 4.51 -23.28 -11.00
N GLY A 236 4.97 -22.03 -10.83
CA GLY A 236 5.19 -21.09 -11.94
C GLY A 236 3.91 -20.62 -12.65
N VAL A 237 2.74 -20.87 -12.07
CA VAL A 237 1.45 -20.39 -12.58
C VAL A 237 0.91 -19.33 -11.63
N THR A 238 0.77 -18.11 -12.13
CA THR A 238 0.06 -17.04 -11.43
C THR A 238 -1.45 -17.23 -11.64
N ASP A 239 -2.20 -17.30 -10.54
CA ASP A 239 -3.65 -17.35 -10.51
C ASP A 239 -4.21 -15.99 -10.02
N GLU A 240 -5.25 -15.51 -10.69
CA GLU A 240 -6.01 -14.32 -10.30
C GLU A 240 -7.24 -14.71 -9.48
N ILE A 241 -7.37 -14.11 -8.29
CA ILE A 241 -8.51 -14.26 -7.40
C ILE A 241 -9.17 -12.89 -7.26
N VAL A 242 -10.44 -12.79 -7.67
CA VAL A 242 -11.25 -11.58 -7.46
C VAL A 242 -12.35 -11.93 -6.48
N VAL A 243 -12.48 -11.16 -5.40
CA VAL A 243 -13.50 -11.37 -4.36
C VAL A 243 -14.29 -10.10 -4.17
N TRP A 244 -15.61 -10.21 -4.06
CA TRP A 244 -16.47 -9.08 -3.74
C TRP A 244 -17.69 -9.43 -2.90
N THR A 245 -18.09 -8.51 -2.04
CA THR A 245 -19.29 -8.60 -1.22
C THR A 245 -20.55 -8.22 -2.01
N SER A 246 -21.70 -8.76 -1.61
CA SER A 246 -23.01 -8.30 -2.08
C SER A 246 -24.14 -8.66 -1.12
N LEU A 247 -25.24 -7.94 -1.25
CA LEU A 247 -26.48 -8.18 -0.51
C LEU A 247 -26.33 -8.21 1.03
N PRO A 248 -25.62 -7.24 1.66
CA PRO A 248 -25.59 -7.16 3.12
C PRO A 248 -27.01 -6.98 3.68
N ASN A 249 -27.36 -7.78 4.70
CA ASN A 249 -28.71 -7.88 5.25
C ASN A 249 -29.81 -8.17 4.20
N GLY A 250 -29.46 -8.80 3.08
CA GLY A 250 -30.39 -9.15 2.00
C GLY A 250 -30.84 -7.97 1.13
N VAL A 251 -30.20 -6.81 1.26
CA VAL A 251 -30.48 -5.61 0.44
C VAL A 251 -29.23 -5.19 -0.32
N ALA A 252 -29.40 -4.44 -1.41
CA ALA A 252 -28.27 -3.90 -2.18
C ALA A 252 -27.28 -3.14 -1.27
N ASP A 253 -25.99 -3.33 -1.54
CA ASP A 253 -24.94 -2.62 -0.82
C ASP A 253 -25.09 -1.11 -1.04
N GLY A 254 -25.02 -0.34 0.05
CA GLY A 254 -25.17 1.11 0.02
C GLY A 254 -23.94 1.85 -0.49
N TYR A 255 -22.79 1.18 -0.60
CA TYR A 255 -21.58 1.75 -1.19
C TYR A 255 -20.77 0.68 -1.93
N PRO A 256 -21.14 0.32 -3.17
CA PRO A 256 -20.44 -0.74 -3.92
C PRO A 256 -18.96 -0.45 -4.28
N GLY A 257 -18.44 0.73 -3.94
CA GLY A 257 -17.09 1.17 -4.31
C GLY A 257 -15.98 0.53 -3.49
N ASP A 258 -16.28 -0.06 -2.32
CA ASP A 258 -15.33 -0.80 -1.48
C ASP A 258 -15.60 -2.32 -1.44
N ASP A 259 -16.41 -2.84 -2.36
CA ASP A 259 -16.82 -4.24 -2.35
C ASP A 259 -15.72 -5.18 -2.84
N THR A 260 -14.82 -4.75 -3.74
CA THR A 260 -14.00 -5.66 -4.57
C THR A 260 -12.50 -5.60 -4.28
N VAL A 261 -11.88 -6.77 -4.11
CA VAL A 261 -10.42 -6.93 -4.04
C VAL A 261 -9.95 -7.96 -5.07
N THR A 262 -8.85 -7.64 -5.76
CA THR A 262 -8.13 -8.56 -6.64
C THR A 262 -6.78 -8.91 -6.04
N ALA A 263 -6.44 -10.20 -6.06
CA ALA A 263 -5.13 -10.71 -5.68
C ALA A 263 -4.56 -11.61 -6.78
N LEU A 264 -3.29 -11.41 -7.08
CA LEU A 264 -2.49 -12.32 -7.89
C LEU A 264 -1.68 -13.19 -6.94
N VAL A 265 -1.83 -14.51 -7.05
CA VAL A 265 -1.11 -15.46 -6.21
C VAL A 265 -0.37 -16.47 -7.08
N GLN A 266 0.85 -16.80 -6.67
CA GLN A 266 1.65 -17.84 -7.28
C GLN A 266 2.34 -18.63 -6.17
N PRO A 267 2.47 -19.96 -6.29
CA PRO A 267 3.32 -20.72 -5.40
C PRO A 267 4.73 -20.16 -5.34
N SER A 268 5.26 -20.05 -4.12
CA SER A 268 6.66 -19.74 -3.86
C SER A 268 7.58 -20.77 -4.52
N LEU A 269 8.76 -20.32 -4.91
CA LEU A 269 9.69 -21.13 -5.70
C LEU A 269 10.27 -22.28 -4.86
N SER A 270 10.46 -23.42 -5.53
CA SER A 270 11.16 -24.58 -4.98
C SER A 270 11.65 -25.45 -6.14
N GLY A 271 12.87 -25.97 -6.03
CA GLY A 271 13.47 -26.86 -7.02
C GLY A 271 14.42 -26.15 -7.97
N ASN A 272 14.61 -26.77 -9.14
CA ASN A 272 15.60 -26.34 -10.12
C ASN A 272 14.94 -25.58 -11.27
N PHE A 273 15.55 -24.48 -11.66
CA PHE A 273 15.15 -23.61 -12.75
C PHE A 273 16.36 -23.34 -13.65
N THR A 274 16.10 -22.95 -14.89
CA THR A 274 17.14 -22.46 -15.80
C THR A 274 16.95 -20.96 -16.04
N ILE A 275 18.06 -20.27 -16.28
CA ILE A 275 18.05 -18.91 -16.82
C ILE A 275 18.80 -18.98 -18.15
N ASP A 276 18.05 -18.95 -19.24
CA ASP A 276 18.57 -19.05 -20.60
C ASP A 276 17.73 -18.15 -21.52
N PRO A 277 18.30 -17.08 -22.09
CA PRO A 277 17.62 -16.20 -23.04
C PRO A 277 17.11 -16.92 -24.30
N LEU A 278 17.64 -18.10 -24.61
CA LEU A 278 17.23 -18.95 -25.73
C LEU A 278 16.37 -20.14 -25.28
N GLY A 279 16.17 -20.29 -23.98
CA GLY A 279 15.39 -21.37 -23.37
C GLY A 279 13.88 -21.20 -23.55
N SER A 280 13.14 -22.24 -23.16
CA SER A 280 11.67 -22.23 -23.17
C SER A 280 11.11 -23.17 -22.10
N GLY A 281 9.83 -23.02 -21.77
CA GLY A 281 9.13 -23.84 -20.77
C GLY A 281 8.95 -23.12 -19.44
N GLY A 282 8.05 -23.63 -18.60
CA GLY A 282 7.63 -22.97 -17.34
C GLY A 282 8.65 -22.97 -16.21
N PHE A 283 9.83 -23.58 -16.40
CA PHE A 283 10.94 -23.58 -15.45
C PHE A 283 12.16 -22.80 -15.97
N ASN A 284 12.01 -22.08 -17.09
CA ASN A 284 13.07 -21.25 -17.66
C ASN A 284 12.71 -19.77 -17.57
N TYR A 285 13.58 -18.98 -16.96
CA TYR A 285 13.54 -17.53 -17.05
C TYR A 285 14.39 -17.06 -18.24
N LEU A 286 13.92 -16.02 -18.94
CA LEU A 286 14.67 -15.46 -20.07
C LEU A 286 15.75 -14.47 -19.62
N THR A 287 15.60 -13.90 -18.42
CA THR A 287 16.55 -12.95 -17.81
C THR A 287 16.79 -13.29 -16.35
N ILE A 288 17.90 -12.77 -15.79
CA ILE A 288 18.18 -12.89 -14.35
C ILE A 288 17.19 -12.02 -13.56
N SER A 289 16.77 -10.87 -14.10
CA SER A 289 15.80 -9.99 -13.48
C SER A 289 14.44 -10.68 -13.30
N ASP A 290 13.93 -11.41 -14.31
CA ASP A 290 12.64 -12.10 -14.19
C ASP A 290 12.66 -13.13 -13.05
N ALA A 291 13.76 -13.88 -12.90
CA ALA A 291 13.92 -14.85 -11.81
C ALA A 291 13.96 -14.16 -10.44
N ILE A 292 14.62 -13.00 -10.36
CA ILE A 292 14.74 -12.22 -9.13
C ILE A 292 13.42 -11.52 -8.77
N ASP A 293 12.68 -11.04 -9.76
CA ASP A 293 11.36 -10.44 -9.56
C ASP A 293 10.40 -11.47 -8.97
N ASP A 294 10.44 -12.72 -9.45
CA ASP A 294 9.70 -13.84 -8.88
C ASP A 294 10.14 -14.18 -7.43
N LEU A 295 11.44 -14.22 -7.16
CA LEU A 295 11.95 -14.43 -5.79
C LEU A 295 11.51 -13.32 -4.83
N ASN A 296 11.62 -12.06 -5.25
CA ASN A 296 11.23 -10.90 -4.45
C ASN A 296 9.71 -10.84 -4.24
N SER A 297 8.91 -11.26 -5.22
CA SER A 297 7.45 -11.20 -5.18
C SER A 297 6.81 -12.38 -4.44
N PHE A 298 7.30 -13.60 -4.69
CA PHE A 298 6.66 -14.84 -4.23
C PHE A 298 7.48 -15.61 -3.19
N GLY A 299 8.76 -15.30 -3.04
CA GLY A 299 9.65 -15.97 -2.10
C GLY A 299 9.94 -17.43 -2.47
N VAL A 300 10.46 -18.16 -1.49
CA VAL A 300 10.79 -19.58 -1.62
C VAL A 300 10.10 -20.42 -0.55
N CYS A 301 9.73 -21.64 -0.89
CA CYS A 301 9.18 -22.60 0.08
C CYS A 301 10.02 -23.89 0.22
N GLY A 302 11.11 -23.98 -0.54
CA GLY A 302 12.12 -25.02 -0.48
C GLY A 302 13.45 -24.50 -1.04
N PRO A 303 14.51 -25.34 -1.11
CA PRO A 303 15.74 -24.97 -1.82
C PRO A 303 15.45 -24.62 -3.28
N VAL A 304 16.08 -23.56 -3.77
CA VAL A 304 15.99 -23.11 -5.17
C VAL A 304 17.36 -23.11 -5.80
N HIS A 305 17.46 -23.67 -7.00
CA HIS A 305 18.69 -23.69 -7.80
C HIS A 305 18.41 -23.15 -9.19
N PHE A 306 19.17 -22.14 -9.62
CA PHE A 306 19.15 -21.59 -10.97
C PHE A 306 20.43 -21.99 -11.69
N ASP A 307 20.29 -22.80 -12.73
CA ASP A 307 21.35 -23.08 -13.71
C ASP A 307 21.33 -21.96 -14.76
N VAL A 308 22.35 -21.10 -14.76
CA VAL A 308 22.40 -19.91 -15.63
C VAL A 308 23.27 -20.16 -16.84
N ALA A 309 22.65 -20.17 -18.02
CA ALA A 309 23.33 -20.45 -19.29
C ALA A 309 24.38 -19.38 -19.62
N ALA A 310 25.46 -19.82 -20.26
CA ALA A 310 26.56 -18.95 -20.64
C ALA A 310 26.10 -17.81 -21.56
N GLY A 311 26.59 -16.60 -21.29
CA GLY A 311 26.19 -15.41 -22.05
C GLY A 311 26.47 -14.10 -21.34
N THR A 312 26.11 -13.01 -22.02
CA THR A 312 26.13 -11.65 -21.46
C THR A 312 24.71 -11.18 -21.21
N TYR A 313 24.42 -10.85 -19.96
CA TYR A 313 23.14 -10.37 -19.47
C TYR A 313 23.27 -8.87 -19.17
N SER A 314 22.71 -8.02 -20.04
CA SER A 314 22.79 -6.56 -19.91
C SER A 314 21.68 -6.02 -18.99
N GLU A 315 21.77 -6.31 -17.71
CA GLU A 315 20.77 -6.01 -16.68
C GLU A 315 21.40 -5.78 -15.30
N GLN A 316 20.59 -5.45 -14.30
CA GLN A 316 21.01 -5.35 -12.90
C GLN A 316 20.48 -6.54 -12.11
N MET A 317 21.28 -7.04 -11.18
CA MET A 317 20.89 -8.09 -10.24
C MET A 317 20.57 -7.46 -8.88
N THR A 318 19.29 -7.37 -8.50
CA THR A 318 18.87 -6.73 -7.24
C THR A 318 18.10 -7.69 -6.33
N LEU A 319 18.78 -8.25 -5.34
CA LEU A 319 18.19 -9.19 -4.39
C LEU A 319 17.77 -8.47 -3.11
N GLY A 320 16.52 -8.66 -2.71
CA GLY A 320 15.99 -8.20 -1.43
C GLY A 320 16.19 -9.21 -0.30
N GLU A 321 15.44 -9.00 0.79
CA GLU A 321 15.14 -10.01 1.79
C GLU A 321 14.09 -10.97 1.21
N ILE A 322 14.51 -12.18 0.81
CA ILE A 322 13.61 -13.14 0.15
C ILE A 322 12.76 -13.87 1.19
N ASN A 323 11.43 -13.75 1.07
CA ASN A 323 10.50 -14.42 1.98
C ASN A 323 10.69 -15.95 1.92
N GLY A 324 10.76 -16.58 3.09
CA GLY A 324 10.92 -18.03 3.22
C GLY A 324 12.35 -18.54 3.05
N ALA A 325 13.31 -17.68 2.68
CA ALA A 325 14.72 -18.04 2.61
C ALA A 325 15.29 -18.32 4.01
N SER A 326 16.03 -19.42 4.13
CA SER A 326 16.56 -19.89 5.42
C SER A 326 17.73 -20.84 5.22
N ALA A 327 18.35 -21.30 6.31
CA ALA A 327 19.39 -22.33 6.27
C ALA A 327 18.95 -23.64 5.59
N SER A 328 17.65 -23.91 5.51
CA SER A 328 17.10 -25.06 4.79
C SER A 328 16.51 -24.71 3.42
N ASN A 329 16.10 -23.47 3.20
CA ASN A 329 15.56 -22.98 1.93
C ASN A 329 16.56 -21.99 1.33
N THR A 330 17.69 -22.52 0.87
CA THR A 330 18.75 -21.73 0.25
C THR A 330 18.42 -21.46 -1.21
N ILE A 331 18.89 -20.33 -1.72
CA ILE A 331 18.80 -19.96 -3.13
C ILE A 331 20.20 -19.99 -3.72
N THR A 332 20.39 -20.66 -4.85
CA THR A 332 21.68 -20.73 -5.53
C THR A 332 21.52 -20.31 -6.98
N PHE A 333 22.32 -19.36 -7.43
CA PHE A 333 22.56 -19.07 -8.84
C PHE A 333 23.92 -19.66 -9.21
N ALA A 334 23.94 -20.62 -10.12
CA ALA A 334 25.14 -21.28 -10.60
C ALA A 334 25.37 -20.92 -12.07
N ALA A 335 26.48 -20.23 -12.35
CA ALA A 335 26.87 -19.89 -13.71
C ALA A 335 27.38 -21.12 -14.48
N ASP A 336 27.03 -21.20 -15.75
CA ASP A 336 27.65 -22.14 -16.68
C ASP A 336 29.18 -21.92 -16.73
N SER A 337 29.92 -23.03 -16.76
CA SER A 337 31.39 -23.03 -16.82
C SER A 337 31.99 -22.34 -18.06
N ALA A 338 31.22 -22.20 -19.15
CA ALA A 338 31.61 -21.45 -20.34
C ALA A 338 31.55 -19.92 -20.14
N GLY A 339 30.99 -19.45 -19.02
CA GLY A 339 31.06 -18.08 -18.54
C GLY A 339 29.74 -17.32 -18.63
N VAL A 340 29.38 -16.69 -17.52
CA VAL A 340 28.23 -15.78 -17.41
C VAL A 340 28.71 -14.39 -17.01
N ILE A 341 28.36 -13.39 -17.80
CA ILE A 341 28.68 -11.98 -17.56
C ILE A 341 27.38 -11.23 -17.30
N VAL A 342 27.26 -10.58 -16.14
CA VAL A 342 26.21 -9.61 -15.87
C VAL A 342 26.80 -8.21 -16.03
N GLU A 343 26.16 -7.38 -16.84
CA GLU A 343 26.63 -6.02 -17.07
C GLU A 343 25.56 -4.95 -17.06
N TYR A 344 25.90 -3.79 -16.50
CA TYR A 344 25.02 -2.64 -16.52
C TYR A 344 25.76 -1.33 -16.79
N GLY A 345 25.11 -0.45 -17.56
CA GLY A 345 25.64 0.86 -17.94
C GLY A 345 24.94 1.97 -17.14
N PRO A 346 25.49 2.41 -16.00
CA PRO A 346 24.78 3.35 -15.13
C PRO A 346 24.63 4.73 -15.78
N SER A 347 23.48 5.36 -15.54
CA SER A 347 23.13 6.69 -16.05
C SER A 347 23.18 7.77 -14.97
N SER A 348 23.10 7.39 -13.69
CA SER A 348 23.06 8.26 -12.53
C SER A 348 23.69 7.59 -11.29
N THR A 349 23.63 8.26 -10.14
CA THR A 349 23.96 7.65 -8.84
C THR A 349 22.85 6.75 -8.27
N ALA A 350 21.64 6.82 -8.82
CA ALA A 350 20.47 6.09 -8.32
C ALA A 350 20.29 4.70 -8.97
N ASP A 351 21.08 4.36 -9.98
CA ASP A 351 21.07 3.11 -10.75
C ASP A 351 22.50 2.57 -10.93
N ASN A 352 23.36 2.88 -9.96
CA ASN A 352 24.78 2.93 -10.20
C ASN A 352 25.51 1.59 -10.01
N TRP A 353 24.75 0.51 -9.78
CA TRP A 353 25.19 -0.84 -9.47
C TRP A 353 25.02 -1.83 -10.62
N VAL A 354 25.74 -2.97 -10.54
CA VAL A 354 25.44 -4.17 -11.34
C VAL A 354 24.81 -5.23 -10.44
N LEU A 355 25.34 -5.42 -9.23
CA LEU A 355 24.78 -6.27 -8.18
C LEU A 355 24.37 -5.43 -6.96
N ASN A 356 23.14 -5.57 -6.48
CA ASN A 356 22.67 -4.96 -5.24
C ASN A 356 22.09 -6.04 -4.33
N LEU A 357 22.67 -6.18 -3.14
CA LEU A 357 22.24 -7.08 -2.08
C LEU A 357 21.67 -6.25 -0.94
N ASN A 358 20.34 -6.15 -0.86
CA ASN A 358 19.64 -5.35 0.15
C ASN A 358 18.96 -6.30 1.14
N LYS A 359 19.56 -6.48 2.32
CA LYS A 359 19.11 -7.45 3.34
C LYS A 359 19.03 -8.89 2.83
N THR A 360 19.82 -9.22 1.82
CA THR A 360 19.85 -10.57 1.24
C THR A 360 20.48 -11.56 2.19
N GLN A 361 19.83 -12.71 2.39
CA GLN A 361 20.31 -13.82 3.21
C GLN A 361 20.05 -15.15 2.51
N TRP A 362 20.88 -16.16 2.79
CA TRP A 362 20.73 -17.53 2.28
C TRP A 362 20.79 -17.66 0.75
N VAL A 363 21.43 -16.71 0.07
CA VAL A 363 21.68 -16.73 -1.38
C VAL A 363 23.15 -17.03 -1.65
N THR A 364 23.41 -17.92 -2.61
CA THR A 364 24.73 -18.21 -3.18
C THR A 364 24.74 -17.77 -4.64
N ILE A 365 25.76 -16.99 -5.04
CA ILE A 365 26.03 -16.62 -6.44
C ILE A 365 27.40 -17.21 -6.79
N ASP A 366 27.45 -18.19 -7.69
CA ASP A 366 28.65 -18.96 -7.99
C ASP A 366 29.03 -18.87 -9.48
N GLY A 367 30.30 -18.57 -9.76
CA GLY A 367 30.88 -18.57 -11.11
C GLY A 367 30.60 -17.35 -12.00
N PHE A 368 29.99 -16.28 -11.50
CA PHE A 368 29.63 -15.08 -12.29
C PHE A 368 30.77 -14.08 -12.46
N THR A 369 30.78 -13.38 -13.60
CA THR A 369 31.52 -12.14 -13.80
C THR A 369 30.56 -10.96 -13.79
N PHE A 370 30.79 -9.98 -12.92
CA PHE A 370 30.04 -8.72 -12.92
C PHE A 370 30.92 -7.61 -13.51
N GLN A 371 30.37 -6.78 -14.40
CA GLN A 371 31.09 -5.65 -14.97
C GLN A 371 30.17 -4.48 -15.34
N HIS A 372 30.74 -3.29 -15.55
CA HIS A 372 29.99 -2.21 -16.18
C HIS A 372 30.03 -2.32 -17.70
N SER A 373 28.91 -2.05 -18.36
CA SER A 373 28.89 -1.99 -19.83
C SER A 373 29.72 -0.79 -20.32
N SER A 374 30.28 -0.92 -21.52
CA SER A 374 31.18 0.09 -22.10
C SER A 374 30.51 1.43 -22.41
N GLY A 375 29.17 1.49 -22.45
CA GLY A 375 28.38 2.70 -22.71
C GLY A 375 27.95 3.50 -21.46
N GLY A 376 28.15 2.98 -20.25
CA GLY A 376 27.73 3.65 -19.00
C GLY A 376 28.67 4.76 -18.55
N SER A 377 28.12 5.77 -17.85
CA SER A 377 28.91 6.87 -17.29
C SER A 377 30.01 6.33 -16.38
N SER A 378 31.25 6.83 -16.54
CA SER A 378 32.37 6.50 -15.65
C SER A 378 32.28 7.18 -14.29
N SER A 379 31.36 8.13 -14.12
CA SER A 379 31.30 8.99 -12.93
C SER A 379 30.55 8.37 -11.76
N TYR A 380 29.77 7.31 -11.98
CA TYR A 380 28.82 6.80 -10.97
C TYR A 380 29.03 5.33 -10.60
N ARG A 381 30.11 4.68 -11.06
CA ARG A 381 30.24 3.21 -11.02
C ARG A 381 30.38 2.61 -9.61
N ALA A 382 29.42 1.79 -9.21
CA ALA A 382 29.55 0.80 -8.14
C ALA A 382 29.37 -0.61 -8.75
N LEU A 383 30.26 -1.55 -8.45
CA LEU A 383 30.10 -2.91 -8.97
C LEU A 383 29.06 -3.70 -8.16
N CYS A 384 29.18 -3.59 -6.83
CA CYS A 384 28.31 -4.23 -5.86
C CYS A 384 27.92 -3.24 -4.76
N LEU A 385 26.63 -3.18 -4.43
CA LEU A 385 26.10 -2.52 -3.24
C LEU A 385 25.62 -3.58 -2.24
N MET A 386 25.91 -3.35 -0.95
CA MET A 386 25.48 -4.23 0.14
C MET A 386 24.85 -3.38 1.25
N ASP A 387 23.53 -3.39 1.32
CA ASP A 387 22.76 -2.60 2.28
C ASP A 387 22.12 -3.52 3.34
N GLY A 388 22.92 -3.91 4.33
CA GLY A 388 22.52 -4.83 5.39
C GLY A 388 22.29 -6.28 4.93
N GLY A 389 22.31 -7.22 5.88
CA GLY A 389 22.33 -8.66 5.61
C GLY A 389 23.68 -9.29 6.01
N SER A 390 23.66 -10.56 6.39
CA SER A 390 24.83 -11.36 6.78
C SER A 390 24.72 -12.77 6.23
#